data_AF-A0ABD5W0Q6-F1
#
_entry.id   AF-A0ABD5W0Q6-F1
#
_cell.length_a   1.000
_cell.length_b   1.000
_cell.length_c   1.000
_cell.angle_alpha   90.00
_cell.angle_beta   90.00
_cell.angle_gamma   90.00
#
_symmetry.space_group_name_H-M   'P 1'
#
loop_
_entity.id
_entity.type
_entity.pdbx_description
1 polymer ?
#
loop_
_entity_poly.entity_id
_entity_poly.type
_entity_poly.pdbx_seq_one_letter_code
_entity_poly.pdbx_strand_id
1 'polypeptide(L)' 'MKKQELIHLHGLLAQVQNHYEEKTGDSVDHDEYISLGVQPTSIHKSKTEHKEAVFAIARDITSEMTAEETEPVSAAAD' A
#
# COMPACT_ATOMS: atom_id res chain seq x y z
N MET A 1 1.67 -3.97 -17.75
CA MET A 1 0.34 -4.26 -17.17
C MET A 1 -0.78 -3.61 -17.99
N LYS A 2 -1.88 -4.33 -18.19
CA LYS A 2 -3.16 -3.86 -18.76
C LYS A 2 -3.96 -3.09 -17.70
N LYS A 3 -4.99 -2.33 -18.12
CA LYS A 3 -5.83 -1.53 -17.18
C LYS A 3 -6.52 -2.40 -16.13
N GLN A 4 -7.09 -3.54 -16.55
CA GLN A 4 -7.78 -4.46 -15.65
C GLN A 4 -6.83 -5.09 -14.62
N GLU A 5 -5.59 -5.42 -15.02
CA GLU A 5 -4.57 -5.90 -14.08
C GLU A 5 -4.22 -4.85 -13.02
N LEU A 6 -4.17 -3.56 -13.39
CA LEU A 6 -3.96 -2.46 -12.45
C LEU A 6 -5.14 -2.22 -11.52
N ILE A 7 -6.38 -2.32 -12.01
CA ILE A 7 -7.58 -2.20 -11.18
C ILE A 7 -7.63 -3.33 -10.16
N HIS A 8 -7.36 -4.57 -10.57
CA HIS A 8 -7.30 -5.71 -9.65
C HIS A 8 -6.18 -5.56 -8.62
N LEU A 9 -4.97 -5.14 -9.04
CA LEU A 9 -3.87 -4.92 -8.11
C LEU A 9 -4.19 -3.81 -7.10
N HIS A 10 -4.78 -2.71 -7.56
CA HIS A 10 -5.23 -1.62 -6.69
C HIS A 10 -6.23 -2.15 -5.64
N GLY A 11 -7.26 -2.90 -6.07
CA GLY A 11 -8.22 -3.51 -5.15
C GLY A 11 -7.58 -4.47 -4.15
N LEU A 12 -6.58 -5.26 -4.58
CA LEU A 12 -5.85 -6.16 -3.70
C LEU A 12 -5.02 -5.39 -2.66
N LEU A 13 -4.30 -4.33 -3.06
CA LEU A 13 -3.50 -3.53 -2.13
C LEU A 13 -4.36 -2.80 -1.10
N ALA A 14 -5.54 -2.29 -1.49
CA ALA A 14 -6.50 -1.73 -0.54
C ALA A 14 -6.97 -2.79 0.48
N GLN A 15 -7.17 -4.04 0.07
CA GLN A 15 -7.49 -5.13 1.01
C GLN A 15 -6.30 -5.48 1.93
N VAL A 16 -5.07 -5.47 1.40
CA VAL A 16 -3.85 -5.71 2.19
C VAL A 16 -3.67 -4.63 3.25
N GLN A 17 -3.88 -3.36 2.89
CA GLN A 17 -3.86 -2.24 3.84
C GLN A 17 -4.89 -2.45 4.96
N ASN A 18 -6.16 -2.65 4.60
CA ASN A 18 -7.22 -2.88 5.60
C ASN A 18 -6.89 -4.07 6.50
N HIS A 19 -6.32 -5.14 5.93
CA HIS A 19 -5.92 -6.31 6.69
C HIS A 19 -4.77 -6.02 7.65
N TYR A 20 -3.77 -5.24 7.23
CA TYR A 20 -2.68 -4.81 8.10
C TYR A 20 -3.23 -4.05 9.31
N GLU A 21 -4.04 -3.02 9.08
CA GLU A 21 -4.62 -2.20 10.16
C GLU A 21 -5.51 -3.03 11.10
N GLU A 22 -6.31 -3.96 10.56
CA GLU A 22 -7.13 -4.86 11.37
C GLU A 22 -6.27 -5.80 12.24
N LYS A 23 -5.09 -6.21 11.75
CA LYS A 23 -4.23 -7.19 12.43
C LYS A 23 -3.28 -6.57 13.44
N THR A 24 -2.73 -5.39 13.16
CA THR A 24 -1.80 -4.69 14.05
C THR A 24 -2.54 -3.77 15.02
N GLY A 25 -3.70 -3.24 14.62
CA GLY A 25 -4.38 -2.16 15.31
C GLY A 25 -3.77 -0.78 15.05
N ASP A 26 -2.71 -0.72 14.23
CA ASP A 26 -2.09 0.51 13.77
C ASP A 26 -2.82 1.05 12.54
N SER A 27 -2.76 2.37 12.34
CA SER A 27 -3.32 3.02 11.15
C SER A 27 -2.20 3.36 10.17
N VAL A 28 -2.44 3.13 8.89
CA VAL A 28 -1.54 3.56 7.82
C VAL A 28 -1.86 5.00 7.45
N ASP A 29 -0.87 5.89 7.34
CA ASP A 29 -1.08 7.22 6.76
C ASP A 29 -1.42 7.10 5.27
N HIS A 30 -2.54 7.67 4.86
CA HIS A 30 -3.13 7.53 3.54
C HIS A 30 -3.40 8.89 2.87
N ASP A 31 -2.80 9.97 3.37
CA ASP A 31 -3.02 11.33 2.86
C ASP A 31 -2.66 11.45 1.37
N GLU A 32 -1.53 10.86 0.93
CA GLU A 32 -1.14 10.87 -0.48
C GLU A 32 -2.17 10.11 -1.33
N TYR A 33 -2.53 8.89 -0.93
CA TYR A 33 -3.49 8.07 -1.65
C TYR A 33 -4.90 8.72 -1.71
N ILE A 34 -5.41 9.27 -0.60
CA ILE A 34 -6.69 10.01 -0.57
C ILE A 34 -6.67 11.17 -1.56
N SER A 35 -5.57 11.93 -1.59
CA SER A 35 -5.45 13.14 -2.42
C SER A 35 -5.62 12.85 -3.92
N LEU A 36 -5.32 11.63 -4.36
CA LEU A 36 -5.49 11.21 -5.75
C LEU A 36 -6.96 11.08 -6.15
N GLY A 37 -7.87 10.83 -5.18
CA GLY A 37 -9.30 10.70 -5.46
C GLY A 37 -9.65 9.54 -6.40
N VAL A 38 -8.86 8.46 -6.35
CA VAL A 38 -9.04 7.26 -7.19
C VAL A 38 -9.22 6.05 -6.28
N GLN A 39 -10.41 5.45 -6.31
CA GLN A 39 -10.67 4.21 -5.58
C GLN A 39 -10.58 2.98 -6.52
N PRO A 40 -10.44 1.74 -6.00
CA PRO A 40 -10.47 0.54 -6.83
C PRO A 40 -11.74 0.43 -7.69
N THR A 41 -12.86 0.93 -7.18
CA THR A 41 -14.18 0.95 -7.85
C THR A 41 -14.30 2.04 -8.92
N SER A 42 -13.34 2.96 -9.01
CA SER A 42 -13.33 4.07 -9.96
C SER A 42 -12.93 3.63 -11.37
N ILE A 43 -13.60 2.62 -11.94
CA ILE A 43 -13.24 1.97 -13.22
C ILE A 43 -13.20 2.90 -14.44
N HIS A 44 -13.83 4.08 -14.32
CA HIS A 44 -13.84 5.14 -15.34
C HIS A 44 -12.52 5.92 -15.38
N LYS A 45 -11.73 5.91 -14.30
CA LYS A 45 -10.42 6.55 -14.20
C LYS A 45 -9.40 5.92 -15.15
N SER A 46 -8.39 6.68 -15.52
CA SER A 46 -7.39 6.26 -16.50
C SER A 46 -6.47 5.16 -15.93
N LYS A 47 -5.75 4.50 -16.84
CA LYS A 47 -4.72 3.52 -16.46
C LYS A 47 -3.61 4.16 -15.60
N THR A 48 -3.23 5.40 -15.90
CA THR A 48 -2.18 6.13 -15.18
C THR A 48 -2.66 6.49 -13.77
N GLU A 49 -3.89 6.97 -13.62
CA GLU A 49 -4.48 7.27 -12.31
C GLU A 49 -4.52 6.03 -11.39
N HIS A 50 -4.94 4.87 -11.90
CA HIS A 50 -4.89 3.63 -11.10
C HIS A 50 -3.45 3.20 -10.77
N LYS A 51 -2.48 3.49 -11.63
CA LYS A 51 -1.06 3.17 -11.39
C LYS A 51 -0.47 4.07 -10.30
N GLU A 52 -0.80 5.35 -10.30
CA GLU A 52 -0.39 6.31 -9.26
C GLU A 52 -0.96 5.90 -7.90
N ALA A 53 -2.25 5.54 -7.85
CA ALA A 53 -2.88 5.03 -6.63
C ALA A 53 -2.23 3.74 -6.11
N VAL A 54 -1.86 2.81 -6.99
CA VAL A 54 -1.12 1.60 -6.61
C VAL A 54 0.22 1.94 -5.95
N PHE A 55 0.94 2.94 -6.46
CA PHE A 55 2.21 3.35 -5.86
C PHE A 55 2.03 4.03 -4.51
N ALA A 56 1.04 4.91 -4.38
CA ALA A 56 0.73 5.58 -3.12
C ALA A 56 0.41 4.55 -2.03
N ILE A 57 -0.57 3.66 -2.24
CA ILE A 57 -0.93 2.62 -1.26
C ILE A 57 0.27 1.72 -0.92
N ALA A 58 1.05 1.30 -1.93
CA ALA A 58 2.20 0.46 -1.67
C ALA A 58 3.25 1.16 -0.79
N ARG A 59 3.51 2.45 -1.05
CA ARG A 59 4.43 3.27 -0.24
C ARG A 59 3.93 3.38 1.19
N ASP A 60 2.67 3.78 1.35
CA ASP A 60 1.99 3.98 2.62
C ASP A 60 2.07 2.72 3.49
N ILE A 61 1.67 1.55 2.96
CA ILE A 61 1.78 0.26 3.68
C ILE A 61 3.23 -0.02 4.08
N THR A 62 4.18 0.12 3.15
CA THR A 62 5.58 -0.24 3.43
C THR A 62 6.25 0.69 4.43
N SER A 63 5.87 1.97 4.47
CA SER A 63 6.41 2.95 5.41
C SER A 63 6.07 2.58 6.86
N GLU A 64 4.83 2.13 7.12
CA GLU A 64 4.46 1.66 8.45
C GLU A 64 5.13 0.33 8.81
N MET A 65 5.27 -0.60 7.86
CA MET A 65 5.94 -1.88 8.10
C MET A 65 7.43 -1.72 8.46
N THR A 66 8.10 -0.69 7.95
CA THR A 66 9.51 -0.41 8.26
C THR A 66 9.74 0.26 9.62
N ALA A 67 8.69 0.66 10.34
CA ALA A 67 8.83 1.17 11.70
C ALA A 67 9.29 0.07 12.70
N GLU A 68 9.20 -1.21 12.33
CA GLU A 68 9.74 -2.35 13.07
C GLU A 68 11.08 -2.86 12.49
N GLU A 69 12.01 -1.99 12.11
CA GLU A 69 13.39 -2.45 11.87
C GLU A 69 14.10 -2.62 13.23
N THR A 70 13.92 -3.79 13.84
CA THR A 70 14.71 -4.21 15.01
C THR A 70 16.19 -4.22 14.63
N GLU A 71 17.00 -3.51 15.42
CA GLU A 71 18.46 -3.43 15.37
C GLU A 71 19.13 -4.73 14.88
N PRO A 72 20.13 -4.65 13.97
CA PRO A 72 20.84 -5.83 13.50
C PRO A 72 21.53 -6.49 14.70
N VAL A 73 21.01 -7.63 15.15
CA VAL A 73 21.67 -8.45 16.17
C VAL A 73 23.00 -8.90 15.58
N SER A 74 24.08 -8.27 16.05
CA SER A 74 25.44 -8.65 15.67
C SER A 74 25.64 -10.12 15.97
N ALA A 75 25.80 -10.94 14.94
CA ALA A 75 26.27 -12.31 15.10
C ALA A 75 27.74 -12.26 15.53
N ALA A 76 27.98 -12.11 16.83
CA ALA A 76 29.26 -12.45 17.42
C ALA A 76 29.35 -13.98 17.41
N ALA A 77 29.98 -14.52 16.36
CA ALA A 77 30.38 -15.92 16.32
C ALA A 77 31.74 -16.04 17.05
N ASP A 78 31.75 -16.86 18.10
CA ASP A 78 32.96 -17.47 18.68
C ASP A 78 33.29 -18.76 17.89
#